data_AF-A0A5B7V5Y9-F1
#
_entry.id   AF-A0A5B7V5Y9-F1
#
_cell.length_a   1.000
_cell.length_b   1.000
_cell.length_c   1.000
_cell.angle_alpha   90.00
_cell.angle_beta   90.00
_cell.angle_gamma   90.00
#
_symmetry.space_group_name_H-M   'P 1'
#
loop_
_entity.id
_entity.type
_entity.pdbx_description
1 polymer ?
#
loop_
_entity_poly.entity_id
_entity_poly.type
_entity_poly.pdbx_seq_one_letter_code
_entity_poly.pdbx_strand_id
1 'polypeptide(L)'
;MPLQQFTDAELHAKAVQLGIITDEQDLPRQQRSKVAAALLQERQAAHAEDAAPEPVLAGEIVVQPGGAVLVDGAPFPWLIAKQAMEIGLNPDGISTVRLTLMAGAVQVLKPKQNPDQSESE
;
A
#
# COMPACT_ATOMS: atom_id res chain seq x y z
N MET A 1 6.82 -16.02 -22.33
CA MET A 1 6.84 -14.98 -23.39
C MET A 1 5.80 -13.91 -23.05
N PRO A 2 6.17 -12.82 -22.37
CA PRO A 2 5.23 -11.84 -21.79
C PRO A 2 4.59 -10.85 -22.79
N LEU A 3 4.96 -10.91 -24.08
CA LEU A 3 4.49 -9.96 -25.10
C LEU A 3 3.04 -10.16 -25.56
N GLN A 4 2.38 -11.27 -25.18
CA GLN A 4 0.98 -11.53 -25.57
C GLN A 4 -0.05 -10.81 -24.69
N GLN A 5 0.38 -10.13 -23.62
CA GLN A 5 -0.52 -9.49 -22.66
C GLN A 5 -0.79 -8.01 -22.95
N PHE A 6 -0.05 -7.40 -23.88
CA PHE A 6 -0.16 -5.98 -24.22
C PHE A 6 -0.34 -5.82 -25.73
N THR A 7 -1.27 -4.97 -26.12
CA THR A 7 -1.55 -4.63 -27.51
C THR A 7 -0.45 -3.75 -28.10
N ASP A 8 -0.33 -3.73 -29.42
CA ASP A 8 0.64 -2.88 -30.12
C ASP A 8 0.41 -1.39 -29.83
N ALA A 9 -0.84 -0.98 -29.64
CA ALA A 9 -1.20 0.39 -29.25
C ALA A 9 -0.71 0.72 -27.82
N GLU A 10 -0.87 -0.19 -26.86
CA GLU A 10 -0.37 0.01 -25.49
C GLU A 10 1.17 0.07 -25.45
N LEU A 11 1.83 -0.78 -26.23
CA LEU A 11 3.30 -0.77 -26.35
C LEU A 11 3.79 0.52 -27.03
N HIS A 12 3.12 0.98 -28.08
CA HIS A 12 3.49 2.23 -28.77
C HIS A 12 3.31 3.44 -27.85
N ALA A 13 2.14 3.59 -27.24
CA ALA A 13 1.86 4.68 -26.29
C ALA A 13 2.87 4.70 -25.14
N LYS A 14 3.24 3.54 -24.60
CA LYS A 14 4.25 3.46 -23.55
C LYS A 14 5.65 3.83 -24.06
N ALA A 15 6.01 3.42 -25.27
CA ALA A 15 7.30 3.75 -25.85
C ALA A 15 7.45 5.25 -26.13
N VAL A 16 6.37 5.91 -26.55
CA VAL A 16 6.30 7.39 -26.67
C VAL A 16 6.45 8.03 -25.29
N GLN A 17 5.72 7.56 -24.29
CA GLN A 17 5.82 8.07 -22.91
C GLN A 17 7.23 7.94 -22.33
N LEU A 18 7.94 6.85 -22.64
CA LEU A 18 9.31 6.60 -22.20
C LEU A 18 10.37 7.36 -23.03
N GLY A 19 9.95 8.12 -24.05
CA GLY A 19 10.85 8.87 -24.94
C GLY A 19 11.72 7.98 -25.83
N ILE A 20 11.30 6.73 -26.06
CA ILE A 20 12.03 5.75 -26.88
C ILE A 20 11.77 5.99 -28.38
N ILE A 21 10.55 6.42 -28.70
CA ILE A 21 10.09 6.78 -30.05
C ILE A 21 9.27 8.07 -29.98
N THR A 22 9.06 8.73 -31.12
CA THR A 22 8.03 9.77 -31.27
C THR A 22 6.72 9.17 -31.78
N ASP A 23 5.61 9.92 -31.72
CA ASP A 23 4.27 9.44 -32.14
C ASP A 23 4.23 8.91 -33.58
N GLU A 24 5.05 9.49 -34.46
CA GLU A 24 5.12 9.13 -35.88
C GLU A 24 6.09 7.99 -36.18
N GLN A 25 6.79 7.47 -35.17
CA GLN A 25 7.81 6.43 -35.33
C GLN A 25 7.27 5.05 -34.92
N ASP A 26 7.65 4.02 -35.68
CA ASP A 26 7.36 2.64 -35.33
C ASP A 26 8.29 2.12 -34.23
N LEU A 27 7.74 1.34 -33.30
CA LEU A 27 8.49 0.72 -32.19
C LEU A 27 9.41 -0.41 -32.69
N PRO A 28 10.75 -0.29 -32.56
CA PRO A 28 11.67 -1.35 -32.94
C PRO A 28 11.43 -2.66 -32.16
N ARG A 29 11.47 -3.80 -32.87
CA ARG A 29 11.23 -5.14 -32.27
C ARG A 29 12.07 -5.44 -31.03
N GLN A 30 13.32 -4.97 -31.01
CA GLN A 30 14.26 -5.18 -29.91
C GLN A 30 13.88 -4.40 -28.65
N GLN A 31 13.12 -3.31 -28.79
CA GLN A 31 12.67 -2.46 -27.69
C GLN A 31 11.29 -2.86 -27.16
N ARG A 32 10.51 -3.65 -27.92
CA ARG A 32 9.17 -4.14 -27.51
C ARG A 32 9.19 -4.90 -26.20
N SER A 33 10.18 -5.76 -25.97
CA SER A 33 10.31 -6.51 -24.71
C SER A 33 10.59 -5.61 -23.51
N LYS A 34 11.42 -4.57 -23.68
CA LYS A 34 11.74 -3.57 -22.65
C LYS A 34 10.51 -2.74 -22.28
N VAL A 35 9.72 -2.33 -23.28
CA VAL A 35 8.49 -1.57 -23.07
C VAL A 35 7.40 -2.43 -22.42
N ALA A 36 7.26 -3.69 -22.84
CA ALA A 36 6.35 -4.63 -22.19
C ALA A 36 6.72 -4.89 -20.73
N ALA A 37 8.02 -4.99 -20.41
CA ALA A 37 8.49 -5.13 -19.03
C ALA A 37 8.16 -3.90 -18.18
N ALA A 38 8.30 -2.68 -18.74
CA ALA A 38 7.92 -1.45 -18.06
C ALA A 38 6.40 -1.38 -17.78
N LEU A 39 5.56 -1.78 -18.74
CA LEU A 39 4.09 -1.88 -18.54
C LEU A 39 3.73 -2.91 -17.47
N LEU A 40 4.40 -4.07 -17.47
CA LEU A 40 4.19 -5.11 -16.46
C LEU A 40 4.53 -4.59 -15.06
N GLN A 41 5.65 -3.88 -14.93
CA GLN A 41 6.10 -3.32 -13.66
C GLN A 41 5.14 -2.25 -13.13
N GLU A 42 4.60 -1.40 -14.00
CA GLU A 42 3.57 -0.41 -13.60
C GLU A 42 2.26 -1.08 -13.19
N ARG A 43 1.80 -2.09 -13.94
CA ARG A 43 0.59 -2.83 -13.57
C ARG A 43 0.77 -3.57 -12.23
N GLN A 44 1.96 -4.09 -11.96
CA GLN A 44 2.29 -4.71 -10.67
C GLN A 44 2.36 -3.66 -9.54
N ALA A 45 2.95 -2.50 -9.78
CA ALA A 45 3.02 -1.41 -8.81
C ALA A 45 1.60 -0.89 -8.46
N ALA A 46 0.74 -0.72 -9.46
CA ALA A 46 -0.65 -0.32 -9.27
C ALA A 46 -1.48 -1.37 -8.49
N HIS A 47 -1.15 -2.66 -8.62
CA HIS A 47 -1.80 -3.73 -7.84
C HIS A 47 -1.20 -3.93 -6.44
N ALA A 48 0.05 -3.55 -6.20
CA ALA A 48 0.68 -3.65 -4.89
C ALA A 48 0.14 -2.59 -3.89
N GLU A 49 -0.42 -1.49 -4.38
CA GLU A 49 -1.08 -0.47 -3.54
C GLU A 49 -2.43 -0.93 -2.95
N ASP A 50 -3.00 -2.05 -3.43
CA ASP A 50 -4.28 -2.61 -2.95
C ASP A 50 -4.13 -3.74 -1.91
N ALA A 51 -2.92 -4.11 -1.52
CA ALA A 51 -2.72 -4.98 -0.38
C ALA A 51 -3.03 -4.20 0.90
N ALA A 52 -4.27 -4.31 1.39
CA ALA A 52 -4.67 -3.75 2.67
C ALA A 52 -3.62 -4.14 3.73
N PRO A 53 -2.95 -3.17 4.38
CA PRO A 53 -1.92 -3.49 5.34
C PRO A 53 -2.54 -4.35 6.44
N GLU A 54 -2.01 -5.57 6.60
CA GLU A 54 -2.36 -6.37 7.76
C GLU A 54 -2.00 -5.59 9.02
N PRO A 55 -2.80 -5.68 10.09
CA PRO A 55 -2.50 -4.97 11.33
C PRO A 55 -1.16 -5.50 11.90
N VAL A 56 -0.12 -4.67 11.77
CA VAL A 56 1.22 -4.94 12.30
C VAL A 56 1.27 -4.50 13.76
N LEU A 57 1.82 -5.37 14.62
CA LEU A 57 2.15 -5.00 16.00
C LEU A 57 3.31 -4.01 15.99
N ALA A 58 3.08 -2.79 16.50
CA ALA A 58 4.16 -1.81 16.69
C ALA A 58 5.18 -2.35 17.71
N GLY A 59 6.47 -2.25 17.38
CA GLY A 59 7.56 -2.61 18.30
C GLY A 59 7.77 -1.56 19.39
N GLU A 60 7.61 -0.28 19.05
CA GLU A 60 7.72 0.84 19.98
C GLU A 60 6.70 1.94 19.65
N ILE A 61 6.07 2.50 20.68
CA ILE A 61 5.25 3.72 20.58
C ILE A 61 5.79 4.76 21.56
N VAL A 62 6.25 5.90 21.05
CA VAL A 62 6.74 7.02 21.86
C VAL A 62 5.77 8.19 21.77
N VAL A 63 5.22 8.59 22.91
CA VAL A 63 4.32 9.75 23.02
C VAL A 63 5.11 10.90 23.66
N GLN A 64 5.37 11.95 22.89
CA GLN A 64 6.12 13.11 23.37
C GLN A 64 5.22 14.16 24.03
N PRO A 65 5.72 14.90 25.03
CA PRO A 65 5.04 16.08 25.56
C PRO A 65 4.79 17.10 24.43
N GLY A 66 3.53 17.41 24.14
CA GLY A 66 3.14 18.27 23.01
C GLY A 66 2.34 17.55 21.92
N GLY A 67 2.19 16.22 22.01
CA GLY A 67 1.27 15.43 21.18
C GLY A 67 1.87 14.80 19.93
N ALA A 68 3.19 14.88 19.75
CA ALA A 68 3.86 14.09 18.73
C ALA A 68 3.91 12.61 19.15
N VAL A 69 3.45 11.73 18.28
CA VAL A 69 3.49 10.28 18.47
C VAL A 69 4.41 9.69 17.41
N LEU A 70 5.35 8.85 17.86
CA LEU A 70 6.21 8.06 17.00
C LEU A 70 5.82 6.59 17.13
N VAL A 71 5.76 5.88 16.01
CA VAL A 71 5.58 4.43 15.93
C VAL A 71 6.81 3.87 15.22
N ASP A 72 7.57 3.02 15.90
CA ASP A 72 8.83 2.44 15.40
C ASP A 72 9.83 3.51 14.89
N GLY A 73 9.90 4.64 15.61
CA GLY A 73 10.75 5.79 15.27
C GLY A 73 10.21 6.70 14.16
N ALA A 74 9.13 6.32 13.48
CA ALA A 74 8.49 7.13 12.44
C ALA A 74 7.32 7.96 13.00
N PRO A 75 7.11 9.21 12.52
CA PRO A 75 5.95 10.00 12.92
C PRO A 75 4.62 9.33 12.58
N PHE A 76 3.70 9.29 13.54
CA PHE A 76 2.35 8.79 13.28
C PHE A 76 1.64 9.69 12.27
N PRO A 77 1.08 9.13 11.18
CA PRO A 77 0.73 9.91 10.00
C PRO A 77 -0.58 10.71 10.13
N TRP A 78 -1.35 10.49 11.20
CA TRP A 78 -2.68 11.09 11.37
C TRP A 78 -2.73 12.14 12.47
N LEU A 79 -3.62 13.12 12.29
CA LEU A 79 -3.93 14.13 13.30
C LEU A 79 -4.62 13.48 14.50
N ILE A 80 -3.97 13.55 15.65
CA ILE A 80 -4.49 13.05 16.92
C ILE A 80 -5.20 14.20 17.64
N ALA A 81 -6.41 13.97 18.13
CA ALA A 81 -7.14 14.95 18.93
C ALA A 81 -6.43 15.17 20.27
N LYS A 82 -6.48 16.39 20.82
CA LYS A 82 -5.93 16.72 22.16
C LYS A 82 -6.73 16.13 23.34
N GLN A 83 -7.48 15.05 23.10
CA GLN A 83 -8.24 14.34 24.13
C GLN A 83 -7.30 13.46 24.96
N ALA A 84 -7.75 13.04 26.14
CA ALA A 84 -6.93 12.19 27.02
C ALA A 84 -6.56 10.89 26.30
N MET A 85 -5.26 10.62 26.20
CA MET A 85 -4.73 9.33 25.75
C MET A 85 -4.72 8.38 26.95
N GLU A 86 -5.15 7.14 26.72
CA GLU A 86 -5.01 6.07 27.72
C GLU A 86 -3.85 5.17 27.33
N ILE A 87 -2.92 4.99 28.27
CA ILE A 87 -1.78 4.09 28.12
C ILE A 87 -1.94 3.00 29.17
N GLY A 88 -2.23 1.79 28.72
CA GLY A 88 -2.29 0.60 29.56
C GLY A 88 -0.96 -0.13 29.51
N LEU A 89 -0.24 -0.18 30.63
CA LEU A 89 0.98 -0.98 30.76
C LEU A 89 0.60 -2.32 31.38
N ASN A 90 0.55 -3.38 30.57
CA ASN A 90 0.24 -4.71 31.10
C ASN A 90 1.51 -5.39 31.66
N PRO A 91 1.40 -6.18 32.74
CA PRO A 91 2.53 -6.88 33.35
C PRO A 91 3.16 -7.96 32.46
N ASP A 92 2.46 -8.41 31.43
CA ASP A 92 2.93 -9.38 30.43
C ASP A 92 3.88 -8.75 29.39
N GLY A 93 4.15 -7.46 29.51
CA GLY A 93 5.02 -6.70 28.62
C GLY A 93 4.30 -6.06 27.43
N ILE A 94 3.00 -6.31 27.25
CA ILE A 94 2.22 -5.70 26.16
C ILE A 94 1.65 -4.37 26.63
N SER A 95 2.18 -3.28 26.08
CA SER A 95 1.60 -1.96 26.30
C SER A 95 0.53 -1.66 25.26
N THR A 96 -0.57 -1.05 25.68
CA THR A 96 -1.68 -0.63 24.82
C THR A 96 -1.83 0.88 24.87
N VAL A 97 -2.12 1.50 23.73
CA VAL A 97 -2.37 2.94 23.62
C VAL A 97 -3.71 3.15 22.93
N ARG A 98 -4.63 3.87 23.60
CA ARG A 98 -5.89 4.29 22.99
C ARG A 98 -5.78 5.73 22.49
N LEU A 99 -5.87 5.90 21.18
CA LEU A 99 -5.80 7.19 20.49
C LEU A 99 -7.17 7.63 20.00
N THR A 100 -7.41 8.94 20.00
CA THR A 100 -8.57 9.53 19.32
C THR A 100 -8.12 10.25 18.07
N LEU A 101 -8.63 9.81 16.92
CA LEU A 101 -8.31 10.36 15.61
C LEU A 101 -9.46 11.23 15.10
N MET A 102 -9.11 12.28 14.35
CA MET A 102 -10.09 13.10 13.68
C MET A 102 -10.36 12.55 12.28
N ALA A 103 -11.63 12.31 11.97
CA ALA A 103 -12.06 11.75 10.68
C ALA A 103 -13.30 12.49 10.17
N GLY A 104 -13.33 12.79 8.87
CA GLY A 104 -14.52 13.34 8.20
C GLY A 104 -15.58 12.26 7.88
N ALA A 105 -15.14 11.01 7.74
CA ALA A 105 -16.00 9.84 7.55
C ALA A 105 -15.30 8.61 8.16
N VAL A 106 -16.09 7.67 8.70
CA VAL A 106 -15.59 6.39 9.24
C VAL A 106 -16.36 5.26 8.58
N GLN A 107 -15.64 4.30 7.99
CA GLN A 107 -16.21 3.09 7.42
C GLN A 107 -15.64 1.87 8.14
N VAL A 108 -16.53 0.96 8.57
CA VAL A 108 -16.14 -0.31 9.18
C VAL A 108 -16.35 -1.41 8.15
N LEU A 109 -15.25 -1.94 7.61
CA LEU A 109 -15.28 -3.07 6.68
C LEU A 109 -15.20 -4.37 7.49
N LYS A 110 -16.24 -5.21 7.44
CA LYS A 110 -16.17 -6.55 8.02
C LYS A 110 -15.25 -7.42 7.15
N PRO A 111 -14.26 -8.13 7.72
CA PRO A 111 -13.47 -9.07 6.96
C PRO A 111 -14.40 -10.15 6.37
N LYS A 112 -14.25 -10.45 5.08
CA LYS A 112 -14.94 -11.57 4.45
C LYS A 112 -14.43 -12.84 5.12
N GLN A 113 -15.31 -13.56 5.82
CA GLN A 113 -14.99 -14.92 6.27
C GLN A 113 -14.76 -15.77 5.01
N ASN A 114 -13.55 -16.30 4.84
CA ASN A 114 -13.28 -17.29 3.80
C ASN A 114 -14.05 -18.58 4.16
N PRO A 115 -14.91 -19.12 3.28
CA PRO A 115 -15.67 -20.35 3.57
C PRO A 115 -14.86 -21.65 3.61
N ASP A 116 -13.55 -21.65 3.36
CA ASP A 116 -12.78 -22.87 3.07
C ASP A 116 -12.08 -23.54 4.26
N GLN A 117 -12.51 -23.31 5.51
CA GLN A 117 -11.96 -24.01 6.70
C GLN A 117 -13.04 -24.62 7.59
N SER A 118 -14.05 -25.26 7.01
CA SER A 118 -15.05 -26.01 7.76
C SER A 118 -15.41 -27.35 7.12
N GLU A 119 -14.42 -28.11 6.65
CA GLU A 119 -14.60 -29.53 6.33
C GLU A 119 -13.32 -30.30 6.68
N SER A 120 -13.20 -30.69 7.95
CA SER A 120 -12.37 -31.81 8.44
C SER A 120 -12.89 -32.18 9.83
N GLU A 121 -14.04 -32.86 9.86
CA GLU A 121 -14.42 -33.75 10.97
C GLU A 121 -14.00 -35.20 10.65
#